data_AF-A0A925UHV2-F1
#
_entry.id   AF-A0A925UHV2-F1
#
_cell.length_a   1.000
_cell.length_b   1.000
_cell.length_c   1.000
_cell.angle_alpha   90.00
_cell.angle_beta   90.00
_cell.angle_gamma   90.00
#
_symmetry.space_group_name_H-M   'P 1'
#
loop_
_entity.id
_entity.type
_entity.pdbx_description
1 polymer ?
#
loop_
_entity_poly.entity_id
_entity_poly.type
_entity_poly.pdbx_seq_one_letter_code
_entity_poly.pdbx_strand_id
1 'polypeptide(L)'
;MSLEVIEYETAPNPTASIIALHGLGADGNDFVPIAQELDLSAIGAVRFVFPHGPTRPVTINGGHVMRAWYDLLGAELGLGAARREDEAGLRESQALVEALIAKEKRRGVAAGRIVL
;
A
#
# COMPACT_ATOMS: atom_id res chain seq x y z
N MET A 1 -9.22 2.14 -12.06
CA MET A 1 -10.11 1.66 -10.98
C MET A 1 -9.55 2.15 -9.65
N SER A 2 -10.38 2.42 -8.64
CA SER A 2 -9.93 2.80 -7.30
C SER A 2 -9.74 1.55 -6.43
N LEU A 3 -8.72 1.55 -5.57
CA LEU A 3 -8.52 0.48 -4.59
C LEU A 3 -9.62 0.49 -3.53
N GLU A 4 -9.97 -0.69 -3.03
CA GLU A 4 -10.68 -0.84 -1.76
C GLU A 4 -9.72 -0.47 -0.63
N VAL A 5 -10.19 0.27 0.37
CA VAL A 5 -9.35 0.86 1.42
C VAL A 5 -10.06 0.79 2.76
N ILE A 6 -9.34 0.37 3.79
CA ILE A 6 -9.73 0.59 5.18
C ILE A 6 -9.18 1.94 5.62
N GLU A 7 -10.05 2.82 6.11
CA GLU A 7 -9.65 4.14 6.65
C GLU A 7 -9.87 4.15 8.16
N TYR A 8 -8.89 4.66 8.90
CA TYR A 8 -8.98 4.89 10.35
C TYR A 8 -8.46 6.30 10.67
N GLU A 9 -9.22 7.08 11.41
CA GLU A 9 -8.83 8.43 11.83
C GLU A 9 -8.63 8.46 13.33
N THR A 10 -7.47 8.96 13.80
CA THR A 10 -7.19 9.06 15.24
C THR A 10 -8.01 10.15 15.93
N ALA A 11 -8.45 11.15 15.17
CA ALA A 11 -9.35 12.23 15.58
C ALA A 11 -9.96 12.92 14.34
N PRO A 12 -11.06 13.69 14.48
CA PRO A 12 -11.65 14.43 13.36
C PRO A 12 -10.67 15.41 12.71
N ASN A 13 -10.86 15.66 11.41
CA ASN A 13 -10.06 16.60 10.59
C ASN A 13 -8.55 16.30 10.61
N PRO A 14 -8.13 15.10 10.14
CA PRO A 14 -6.73 14.72 10.14
C PRO A 14 -5.87 15.66 9.29
N THR A 15 -4.69 15.99 9.82
CA THR A 15 -3.72 16.90 9.21
C THR A 15 -2.50 16.16 8.64
N ALA A 16 -2.43 14.85 8.83
CA ALA A 16 -1.42 13.96 8.28
C ALA A 16 -2.07 12.64 7.84
N SER A 17 -1.42 11.94 6.91
CA SER A 17 -1.87 10.63 6.43
C SER A 17 -0.73 9.63 6.40
N ILE A 18 -1.03 8.39 6.78
CA ILE A 18 -0.15 7.23 6.62
C ILE A 18 -0.84 6.26 5.68
N ILE A 19 -0.21 5.93 4.55
CA ILE A 19 -0.70 4.96 3.57
C ILE A 19 0.20 3.73 3.65
N ALA A 20 -0.24 2.64 4.27
CA ALA A 20 0.58 1.46 4.46
C ALA A 20 0.18 0.32 3.52
N LEU A 21 1.13 -0.20 2.73
CA LEU A 21 0.91 -1.25 1.74
C LEU A 21 1.29 -2.61 2.32
N HIS A 22 0.38 -3.59 2.29
CA HIS A 22 0.64 -4.93 2.80
C HIS A 22 1.57 -5.74 1.90
N GLY A 23 2.14 -6.81 2.47
CA GLY A 23 3.00 -7.76 1.75
C GLY A 23 2.22 -8.73 0.83
N LEU A 24 2.94 -9.59 0.13
CA LEU A 24 2.35 -10.60 -0.76
C LEU A 24 1.34 -11.50 -0.02
N GLY A 25 0.15 -11.69 -0.58
CA GLY A 25 -0.87 -12.61 -0.06
C GLY A 25 -1.66 -12.09 1.15
N ALA A 26 -1.24 -10.98 1.75
CA ALA A 26 -1.92 -10.29 2.84
C ALA A 26 -3.04 -9.35 2.33
N ASP A 27 -3.65 -8.60 3.24
CA ASP A 27 -4.60 -7.54 2.91
C ASP A 27 -4.49 -6.34 3.89
N GLY A 28 -5.27 -5.27 3.69
CA GLY A 28 -5.21 -4.05 4.50
C GLY A 28 -5.51 -4.24 6.00
N ASN A 29 -6.13 -5.35 6.41
CA ASN A 29 -6.41 -5.63 7.82
C ASN A 29 -5.14 -5.89 8.63
N ASP A 30 -4.06 -6.35 8.00
CA ASP A 30 -2.78 -6.66 8.69
C ASP A 30 -2.20 -5.46 9.43
N PHE A 31 -2.51 -4.23 8.99
CA PHE A 31 -2.02 -3.00 9.61
C PHE A 31 -3.01 -2.32 10.56
N VAL A 32 -4.26 -2.79 10.65
CA VAL A 32 -5.27 -2.18 11.53
C VAL A 32 -4.80 -2.13 12.99
N PRO A 33 -4.17 -3.18 13.56
CA PRO A 33 -3.65 -3.10 14.93
C PRO A 33 -2.57 -2.02 15.10
N ILE A 34 -1.74 -1.76 14.08
CA ILE A 34 -0.69 -0.75 14.16
C ILE A 34 -1.27 0.67 14.32
N ALA A 35 -2.40 0.97 13.66
CA ALA A 35 -3.08 2.25 13.85
C ALA A 35 -3.58 2.48 15.27
N GLN A 36 -3.84 1.40 16.02
CA GLN A 36 -4.36 1.47 17.39
C GLN A 36 -3.25 1.61 18.45
N GLU A 37 -2.04 1.16 18.12
CA GLU A 37 -0.89 1.14 19.05
C GLU A 37 0.04 2.36 18.93
N LEU A 38 0.00 3.10 17.81
CA LEU A 38 0.88 4.26 17.59
C LEU A 38 0.35 5.53 18.27
N ASP A 39 1.10 6.06 19.23
CA ASP A 39 0.88 7.42 19.75
C ASP A 39 1.46 8.46 18.79
N LEU A 40 0.55 9.13 18.07
CA LEU A 40 0.86 10.22 17.14
C LEU A 40 0.31 11.56 17.62
N SER A 41 -0.07 11.68 18.90
CA SER A 41 -0.66 12.90 19.47
C SER A 41 0.22 14.13 19.27
N ALA A 42 1.54 13.98 19.31
CA ALA A 42 2.51 15.05 19.10
C ALA A 42 2.46 15.69 17.70
N ILE A 43 1.89 14.99 16.70
CA ILE A 43 1.77 15.50 15.33
C ILE A 43 0.33 15.86 14.93
N GLY A 44 -0.63 15.71 15.84
CA GLY A 44 -2.06 15.99 15.61
C GLY A 44 -2.83 14.80 15.03
N ALA A 45 -4.06 15.05 14.56
CA ALA A 45 -4.94 14.02 14.01
C ALA A 45 -4.36 13.41 12.72
N VAL A 46 -4.39 12.06 12.62
CA VAL A 46 -3.80 11.28 11.53
C VAL A 46 -4.86 10.39 10.90
N ARG A 47 -4.85 10.30 9.56
CA ARG A 47 -5.61 9.30 8.80
C ARG A 47 -4.70 8.16 8.38
N PHE A 48 -5.02 6.95 8.82
CA PHE A 48 -4.46 5.72 8.27
C PHE A 48 -5.29 5.27 7.08
N VAL A 49 -4.61 4.87 6.01
CA VAL A 49 -5.16 4.42 4.74
C VAL A 49 -4.53 3.07 4.42
N PHE A 50 -5.29 1.99 4.58
CA PHE A 50 -4.81 0.63 4.35
C PHE A 50 -5.48 0.07 3.09
N PRO A 51 -4.87 0.25 1.91
CA PRO A 51 -5.42 -0.27 0.68
C PRO A 51 -5.26 -1.78 0.58
N HIS A 52 -6.24 -2.42 -0.06
CA HIS A 52 -6.10 -3.79 -0.50
C HIS A 52 -5.46 -3.86 -1.88
N GLY A 53 -4.38 -4.62 -2.01
CA GLY A 53 -3.72 -4.89 -3.28
C GLY A 53 -4.65 -5.63 -4.26
N PRO A 54 -4.47 -5.45 -5.59
CA PRO A 54 -5.24 -6.17 -6.59
C PRO A 54 -5.05 -7.69 -6.48
N THR A 55 -6.11 -8.43 -6.78
CA THR A 55 -6.06 -9.90 -6.85
C THR A 55 -5.56 -10.31 -8.23
N ARG A 56 -4.41 -10.99 -8.30
CA ARG A 56 -3.76 -11.40 -9.56
C ARG A 56 -3.03 -12.74 -9.39
N PRO A 57 -2.80 -13.51 -10.47
CA PRO A 57 -1.94 -14.70 -10.41
C PRO A 57 -0.49 -14.30 -10.10
N VAL A 58 0.19 -15.12 -9.30
CA VAL A 58 1.59 -14.88 -8.89
C VAL A 58 2.49 -16.01 -9.33
N THR A 59 3.46 -15.72 -10.20
CA THR A 59 4.31 -16.68 -10.90
C THR A 59 5.18 -17.51 -9.94
N ILE A 60 5.86 -16.89 -8.96
CA ILE A 60 6.69 -17.63 -7.98
C ILE A 60 5.85 -18.59 -7.12
N ASN A 61 4.55 -18.32 -6.99
CA ASN A 61 3.59 -19.17 -6.29
C ASN A 61 2.81 -20.06 -7.28
N GLY A 62 3.41 -20.48 -8.39
CA GLY A 62 2.78 -21.41 -9.34
C GLY A 62 1.51 -20.90 -10.00
N GLY A 63 1.33 -19.58 -10.10
CA GLY A 63 0.13 -18.96 -10.67
C GLY A 63 -1.07 -18.88 -9.73
N HIS A 64 -0.90 -19.19 -8.44
CA HIS A 64 -1.97 -19.01 -7.44
C HIS A 64 -2.44 -17.54 -7.41
N VAL A 65 -3.76 -17.38 -7.42
CA VAL A 65 -4.42 -16.06 -7.40
C VAL A 65 -4.54 -15.58 -5.96
N MET A 66 -3.89 -14.47 -5.65
CA MET A 66 -3.89 -13.84 -4.33
C MET A 66 -3.71 -12.33 -4.47
N ARG A 67 -3.76 -11.59 -3.36
CA ARG A 67 -3.47 -10.15 -3.40
C ARG A 67 -1.98 -9.92 -3.61
N ALA A 68 -1.66 -9.19 -4.68
CA ALA A 68 -0.30 -8.82 -5.03
C ALA A 68 -0.27 -7.48 -5.77
N TRP A 69 0.71 -6.64 -5.45
CA TRP A 69 0.91 -5.36 -6.12
C TRP A 69 1.44 -5.54 -7.55
N TYR A 70 2.33 -6.51 -7.76
CA TYR A 70 2.87 -6.85 -9.08
C TYR A 70 3.24 -8.33 -9.09
N ASP A 71 3.45 -8.91 -10.27
CA ASP A 71 3.84 -10.31 -10.36
C ASP A 71 5.31 -10.51 -9.96
N LEU A 72 5.55 -11.55 -9.17
CA LEU A 72 6.89 -12.00 -8.81
C LEU A 72 7.27 -13.13 -9.77
N LEU A 73 7.97 -12.75 -10.83
CA LEU A 73 8.54 -13.69 -11.79
C LEU A 73 9.63 -14.48 -11.06
N GLY A 74 9.58 -15.82 -11.17
CA GLY A 74 10.31 -16.75 -10.32
C GLY A 74 11.80 -16.42 -10.12
N ALA A 75 12.33 -16.84 -8.98
CA ALA A 75 13.70 -16.57 -8.63
C ALA A 75 14.64 -17.53 -9.38
N GLU A 76 15.40 -17.02 -10.35
CA GLU A 76 16.77 -17.50 -10.48
C GLU A 76 17.48 -17.06 -9.18
N LEU A 77 17.41 -17.92 -8.15
CA LEU A 77 18.03 -17.77 -6.83
C LEU A 77 19.55 -17.91 -6.93
N GLY A 78 20.19 -17.12 -7.79
CA GLY A 78 21.63 -17.07 -7.97
C GLY A 78 22.14 -15.64 -7.85
N LEU A 79 23.28 -15.48 -7.18
CA LEU A 79 24.08 -14.24 -7.14
C LEU A 79 24.59 -13.96 -8.57
N GLY A 80 23.75 -13.39 -9.44
CA GLY A 80 24.11 -13.07 -10.82
C GLY A 80 22.99 -13.10 -11.84
N ALA A 81 21.80 -13.61 -11.49
CA ALA A 81 20.65 -13.54 -12.38
C ALA A 81 20.02 -12.15 -12.31
N ALA A 82 19.82 -11.52 -13.46
CA ALA A 82 19.04 -10.28 -13.55
C ALA A 82 17.62 -10.57 -13.04
N ARG A 83 17.28 -10.00 -11.88
CA ARG A 83 15.94 -10.09 -11.30
C ARG A 83 14.95 -9.53 -12.33
N ARG A 84 14.20 -10.41 -12.99
CA ARG A 84 13.19 -9.98 -13.96
C ARG A 84 11.98 -9.51 -13.16
N GLU A 85 11.78 -8.21 -13.11
CA GLU A 85 10.62 -7.62 -12.45
C GLU A 85 9.46 -7.45 -13.44
N ASP A 86 8.23 -7.60 -12.96
CA ASP A 86 7.03 -7.22 -13.69
C ASP A 86 6.90 -5.69 -13.71
N GLU A 87 7.63 -5.05 -14.63
CA GLU A 87 7.61 -3.58 -14.76
C GLU A 87 6.19 -3.06 -14.99
N ALA A 88 5.40 -3.73 -15.82
CA ALA A 88 4.04 -3.31 -16.14
C ALA A 88 3.15 -3.32 -14.89
N GLY A 89 3.17 -4.41 -14.11
CA GLY A 89 2.44 -4.49 -12.84
C GLY A 89 2.95 -3.51 -11.79
N LEU A 90 4.26 -3.26 -11.76
CA LEU A 90 4.84 -2.27 -10.84
C LEU A 90 4.36 -0.86 -11.17
N ARG A 91 4.35 -0.47 -12.45
CA ARG A 91 3.83 0.82 -12.92
C ARG A 91 2.33 0.97 -12.67
N GLU A 92 1.57 -0.10 -12.82
CA GLU A 92 0.15 -0.12 -12.47
C GLU A 92 -0.05 0.16 -10.98
N SER A 93 0.67 -0.54 -10.11
CA SER A 93 0.62 -0.31 -8.66
C SER A 93 1.08 1.08 -8.25
N GLN A 94 2.13 1.60 -8.90
CA GLN A 94 2.57 2.98 -8.70
C GLN A 94 1.42 3.96 -8.96
N ALA A 95 0.72 3.83 -10.10
CA ALA A 95 -0.40 4.71 -10.43
C ALA A 95 -1.57 4.60 -9.44
N LEU A 96 -1.82 3.40 -8.91
CA LEU A 96 -2.86 3.19 -7.88
C LEU A 96 -2.50 3.90 -6.57
N VAL A 97 -1.23 3.82 -6.14
CA VAL A 97 -0.74 4.49 -4.92
C VAL A 97 -0.70 6.02 -5.09
N GLU A 98 -0.26 6.50 -6.26
CA GLU A 98 -0.30 7.92 -6.60
C GLU A 98 -1.73 8.47 -6.55
N ALA A 99 -2.73 7.69 -6.96
CA ALA A 99 -4.12 8.07 -6.85
C ALA A 99 -4.60 8.21 -5.38
N LEU A 100 -4.08 7.38 -4.47
CA LEU A 100 -4.32 7.51 -3.03
C LEU A 100 -3.67 8.78 -2.47
N ILE A 101 -2.40 9.04 -2.81
CA ILE A 101 -1.71 10.28 -2.42
C ILE A 101 -2.47 11.50 -2.92
N ALA A 102 -2.92 11.49 -4.19
CA ALA A 102 -3.70 12.56 -4.76
C ALA A 102 -5.06 12.76 -4.05
N LYS A 103 -5.69 11.68 -3.57
CA LYS A 103 -6.92 11.74 -2.76
C LYS A 103 -6.66 12.44 -1.43
N GLU A 104 -5.59 12.11 -0.72
CA GLU A 104 -5.23 12.76 0.55
C GLU A 104 -4.86 14.23 0.36
N LYS A 105 -4.14 14.57 -0.72
CA LYS A 105 -3.88 15.98 -1.08
C LYS A 105 -5.16 16.76 -1.34
N ARG A 106 -6.15 16.17 -2.05
CA ARG A 106 -7.46 16.80 -2.27
C ARG A 106 -8.26 16.97 -0.98
N ARG A 107 -8.05 16.11 0.02
CA ARG A 107 -8.61 16.22 1.37
C ARG A 107 -7.89 17.28 2.23
N GLY A 108 -6.89 17.97 1.69
CA GLY A 108 -6.20 19.08 2.37
C GLY A 108 -4.93 18.69 3.12
N VAL A 109 -4.48 17.44 3.03
CA VAL A 109 -3.24 17.00 3.67
C VAL A 109 -2.04 17.44 2.82
N ALA A 110 -1.11 18.19 3.41
CA ALA A 110 0.09 18.64 2.74
C ALA A 110 0.98 17.45 2.35
N ALA A 111 1.63 17.49 1.18
CA ALA A 111 2.43 16.36 0.68
C ALA A 111 3.55 15.93 1.64
N GLY A 112 4.19 16.88 2.34
CA GLY A 112 5.20 16.59 3.37
C GLY A 112 4.65 15.98 4.67
N ARG A 113 3.34 15.73 4.74
CA ARG A 113 2.64 15.08 5.86
C ARG A 113 1.89 13.82 5.41
N ILE A 114 2.23 13.29 4.24
CA ILE A 114 1.77 11.99 3.75
C ILE A 114 2.97 11.04 3.76
N VAL A 115 2.85 9.94 4.50
CA VAL A 115 3.87 8.89 4.60
C VAL A 115 3.39 7.64 3.86
N LEU A 116 4.30 7.01 3.11
CA LEU A 116 4.14 5.68 2.52
C LEU A 116 4.93 4.65 3.34
#